data_AF-A0A661UM99-F1
#
_entry.id   AF-A0A661UM99-F1
#
_cell.length_a   1.000
_cell.length_b   1.000
_cell.length_c   1.000
_cell.angle_alpha   90.00
_cell.angle_beta   90.00
_cell.angle_gamma   90.00
#
_symmetry.space_group_name_H-M   'P 1'
#
loop_
_entity.id
_entity.type
_entity.pdbx_description
1 polymer ?
#
loop_
_entity_poly.entity_id
_entity_poly.type
_entity_poly.pdbx_seq_one_letter_code
_entity_poly.pdbx_strand_id
1 'polypeptide(L)'
;MIRDIKLSDKKDVLRISSQIWEGNDYVSGVFDEWVKDEDGLFTGYWENEILIGFGRMRFLTPANIWLEALRKDPQTDVKGVGQKIAKYYMEHLKGKRIESVRFSTYFGNIASIKLNEKLGFNMILKLSLKELEISNHQIKPINEAISTYIDYDMLDKYILDSSYLIGSKNFIGRGWVVHQYSSKLLEEFHSEKQYAIYSENG
;
A
#
# COMPACT_ATOMS: atom_id res chain seq x y z
N MET A 1 -17.73 6.55 17.35
CA MET A 1 -17.07 7.80 16.93
C MET A 1 -15.94 7.47 15.97
N ILE A 2 -15.74 8.28 14.92
CA ILE A 2 -14.58 8.18 14.03
C ILE A 2 -13.67 9.38 14.30
N ARG A 3 -12.37 9.16 14.51
CA ARG A 3 -11.37 10.21 14.75
C ARG A 3 -9.98 9.75 14.32
N ASP A 4 -9.04 10.69 14.27
CA ASP A 4 -7.64 10.37 14.05
C ASP A 4 -7.05 9.58 15.23
N ILE A 5 -6.16 8.66 14.90
CA ILE A 5 -5.35 7.88 15.82
C ILE A 5 -4.21 8.76 16.32
N LYS A 6 -3.99 8.73 17.63
CA LYS A 6 -2.94 9.46 18.34
C LYS A 6 -1.89 8.49 18.85
N LEU A 7 -0.72 9.00 19.24
CA LEU A 7 0.34 8.20 19.85
C LEU A 7 -0.15 7.42 21.09
N SER A 8 -1.10 7.99 21.85
CA SER A 8 -1.71 7.33 23.01
C SER A 8 -2.52 6.06 22.65
N ASP A 9 -3.00 5.94 21.42
CA ASP A 9 -3.83 4.81 20.96
C ASP A 9 -2.97 3.63 20.46
N LYS A 10 -1.64 3.73 20.52
CA LYS A 10 -0.70 2.72 20.00
C LYS A 10 -1.01 1.31 20.51
N LYS A 11 -1.28 1.19 21.81
CA LYS A 11 -1.57 -0.11 22.43
C LYS A 11 -2.81 -0.78 21.79
N ASP A 12 -3.85 -0.01 21.52
CA ASP A 12 -5.09 -0.54 20.93
C ASP A 12 -4.92 -0.93 19.46
N VAL A 13 -4.19 -0.11 18.69
CA VAL A 13 -3.87 -0.42 17.29
C VAL A 13 -3.02 -1.68 17.18
N LEU A 14 -1.99 -1.81 18.02
CA LEU A 14 -1.13 -2.99 18.04
C LEU A 14 -1.89 -4.25 18.50
N ARG A 15 -2.81 -4.13 19.46
CA ARG A 15 -3.69 -5.23 19.89
C ARG A 15 -4.54 -5.78 18.74
N ILE A 16 -5.09 -4.90 17.89
CA ILE A 16 -5.83 -5.35 16.69
C ILE A 16 -4.85 -5.96 15.68
N SER A 17 -3.75 -5.26 15.38
CA SER A 17 -2.77 -5.66 14.36
C SER A 17 -2.14 -7.03 14.66
N SER A 18 -1.86 -7.34 15.93
CA SER A 18 -1.28 -8.62 16.35
C SER A 18 -2.19 -9.83 16.10
N GLN A 19 -3.46 -9.60 15.80
CA GLN A 19 -4.44 -10.65 15.49
C GLN A 19 -4.61 -10.84 13.97
N ILE A 20 -3.93 -10.04 13.15
CA ILE A 20 -4.03 -10.07 11.69
C ILE A 20 -2.83 -10.84 11.14
N TRP A 21 -3.10 -11.74 10.19
CA TRP A 21 -2.09 -12.56 9.49
C TRP A 21 -1.09 -13.23 10.46
N GLU A 22 -1.61 -13.92 11.47
CA GLU A 22 -0.79 -14.63 12.47
C GLU A 22 0.20 -13.72 13.22
N GLY A 23 -0.14 -12.42 13.32
CA GLY A 23 0.69 -11.41 13.98
C GLY A 23 1.67 -10.69 13.04
N ASN A 24 1.66 -10.99 11.75
CA ASN A 24 2.58 -10.42 10.77
C ASN A 24 2.04 -9.14 10.10
N ASP A 25 1.10 -8.43 10.73
CA ASP A 25 0.63 -7.15 10.22
C ASP A 25 1.73 -6.08 10.33
N TYR A 26 2.00 -5.41 9.21
CA TYR A 26 3.10 -4.45 9.08
C TYR A 26 2.86 -3.14 9.84
N VAL A 27 1.62 -2.88 10.29
CA VAL A 27 1.21 -1.63 10.96
C VAL A 27 2.10 -1.29 12.16
N SER A 28 2.62 -2.31 12.86
CA SER A 28 3.53 -2.10 13.99
C SER A 28 4.82 -1.37 13.62
N GLY A 29 5.36 -1.63 12.43
CA GLY A 29 6.59 -1.01 11.93
C GLY A 29 6.42 0.42 11.43
N VAL A 30 5.17 0.86 11.20
CA VAL A 30 4.87 2.15 10.55
C VAL A 30 3.97 3.06 11.39
N PHE A 31 3.47 2.59 12.54
CA PHE A 31 2.55 3.33 13.40
C PHE A 31 3.05 4.74 13.75
N ASP A 32 4.29 4.87 14.23
CA ASP A 32 4.81 6.15 14.71
C ASP A 32 5.01 7.15 13.56
N GLU A 33 5.32 6.67 12.35
CA GLU A 33 5.39 7.49 11.14
C GLU A 33 3.99 7.98 10.75
N TRP A 34 3.01 7.09 10.74
CA TRP A 34 1.65 7.39 10.30
C TRP A 34 0.93 8.38 11.19
N VAL A 35 1.21 8.38 12.50
CA VAL A 35 0.65 9.38 13.42
C VAL A 35 1.28 10.76 13.22
N LYS A 36 2.50 10.84 12.67
CA LYS A 36 3.21 12.10 12.39
C LYS A 36 2.96 12.63 10.98
N ASP A 37 2.36 11.83 10.11
CA ASP A 37 2.02 12.23 8.75
C ASP A 37 0.85 13.20 8.77
N GLU A 38 1.13 14.49 8.54
CA GLU A 38 0.13 15.57 8.54
C GLU A 38 -0.69 15.63 7.25
N ASP A 39 -0.20 15.03 6.16
CA ASP A 39 -0.91 14.99 4.88
C ASP A 39 -1.91 13.83 4.82
N GLY A 40 -1.58 12.71 5.46
CA GLY A 40 -2.43 11.53 5.57
C GLY A 40 -3.48 11.59 6.66
N LEU A 41 -4.41 10.63 6.63
CA LEU A 41 -5.37 10.38 7.71
C LEU A 41 -5.19 8.96 8.21
N PHE A 42 -4.68 8.82 9.43
CA PHE A 42 -4.68 7.55 10.15
C PHE A 42 -5.87 7.53 11.12
N THR A 43 -6.95 6.86 10.74
CA THR A 43 -8.25 7.01 11.40
C THR A 43 -8.71 5.72 12.05
N GLY A 44 -9.26 5.84 13.27
CA GLY A 44 -9.89 4.75 13.99
C GLY A 44 -11.41 4.92 14.12
N TYR A 45 -12.08 3.81 14.43
CA TYR A 45 -13.49 3.76 14.77
C TYR A 45 -13.65 3.20 16.19
N TRP A 46 -14.23 4.00 17.08
CA TRP A 46 -14.47 3.65 18.48
C TRP A 46 -15.95 3.43 18.79
N GLU A 47 -16.26 2.45 19.63
CA GLU A 47 -17.56 2.29 20.31
C GLU A 47 -17.29 2.08 21.80
N ASN A 48 -18.00 2.84 22.65
CA ASN A 48 -17.81 2.80 24.12
C ASN A 48 -16.34 2.92 24.55
N GLU A 49 -15.59 3.87 23.96
CA GLU A 49 -14.15 4.07 24.15
C GLU A 49 -13.22 2.91 23.73
N ILE A 50 -13.76 1.84 23.12
CA ILE A 50 -12.98 0.71 22.61
C ILE A 50 -12.72 0.93 21.12
N LEU A 51 -11.46 0.81 20.69
CA LEU A 51 -11.11 0.79 19.27
C LEU A 51 -11.62 -0.50 18.61
N ILE A 52 -12.54 -0.35 17.64
CA ILE A 52 -13.22 -1.44 16.93
C ILE A 52 -12.57 -1.73 15.57
N GLY A 53 -11.83 -0.77 15.02
CA GLY A 53 -11.11 -0.92 13.77
C GLY A 53 -10.44 0.38 13.36
N PHE A 54 -9.58 0.30 12.35
CA PHE A 54 -8.84 1.45 11.84
C PHE A 54 -8.55 1.30 10.34
N GLY A 55 -8.07 2.37 9.73
CA GLY A 55 -7.51 2.37 8.39
C GLY A 55 -6.60 3.56 8.20
N ARG A 56 -5.93 3.66 7.06
CA ARG A 56 -5.19 4.86 6.65
C ARG A 56 -5.57 5.28 5.24
N MET A 57 -5.64 6.59 5.03
CA MET A 57 -5.67 7.24 3.73
C MET A 57 -4.42 8.10 3.60
N ARG A 58 -3.68 8.01 2.49
CA ARG A 58 -2.53 8.87 2.22
C ARG A 58 -2.59 9.44 0.80
N PHE A 59 -2.06 10.64 0.63
CA PHE A 59 -1.86 11.23 -0.69
C PHE A 59 -0.56 10.68 -1.30
N LEU A 60 -0.65 10.15 -2.52
CA LEU A 60 0.52 9.83 -3.35
C LEU A 60 0.92 11.04 -4.19
N THR A 61 -0.08 11.78 -4.64
CA THR A 61 0.03 13.13 -5.20
C THR A 61 -1.16 13.95 -4.69
N PRO A 62 -1.22 15.28 -4.91
CA PRO A 62 -2.38 16.08 -4.52
C PRO A 62 -3.73 15.59 -5.08
N ALA A 63 -3.72 14.80 -6.17
CA ALA A 63 -4.92 14.28 -6.82
C ALA A 63 -5.07 12.75 -6.73
N ASN A 64 -4.07 12.02 -6.24
CA ASN A 64 -4.07 10.55 -6.23
C ASN A 64 -3.86 10.01 -4.83
N ILE A 65 -4.77 9.13 -4.40
CA ILE A 65 -4.86 8.68 -3.01
C ILE A 65 -4.68 7.17 -2.93
N TRP A 66 -4.05 6.72 -1.86
CA TRP A 66 -3.91 5.33 -1.49
C TRP A 66 -4.59 5.04 -0.16
N LEU A 67 -5.48 4.06 -0.13
CA LEU A 67 -6.08 3.52 1.09
C LEU A 67 -5.31 2.27 1.51
N GLU A 68 -4.99 2.17 2.79
CA GLU A 68 -4.25 1.04 3.34
C GLU A 68 -4.68 0.70 4.77
N ALA A 69 -4.20 -0.46 5.24
CA ALA A 69 -4.40 -0.95 6.59
C ALA A 69 -5.83 -0.91 7.13
N LEU A 70 -6.85 -1.13 6.29
CA LEU A 70 -8.23 -1.27 6.78
C LEU A 70 -8.35 -2.56 7.59
N ARG A 71 -8.50 -2.43 8.91
CA ARG A 71 -8.64 -3.51 9.89
C ARG A 71 -9.90 -3.35 10.71
N LYS A 72 -10.51 -4.48 11.02
CA LYS A 72 -11.57 -4.62 12.03
C LYS A 72 -10.99 -5.51 13.13
N ASP A 73 -11.25 -5.17 14.39
CA ASP A 73 -10.96 -6.04 15.53
C ASP A 73 -11.68 -7.40 15.34
N PRO A 74 -10.96 -8.53 15.24
CA PRO A 74 -11.60 -9.84 15.06
C PRO A 74 -12.55 -10.22 16.21
N GLN A 75 -12.37 -9.65 17.39
CA GLN A 75 -13.15 -9.96 18.60
C GLN A 75 -14.47 -9.19 18.70
N THR A 76 -14.74 -8.25 17.79
CA THR A 76 -15.96 -7.44 17.84
C THR A 76 -17.06 -7.97 16.91
N ASP A 77 -18.30 -8.00 17.42
CA ASP A 77 -19.49 -8.31 16.62
C ASP A 77 -19.97 -7.13 15.76
N VAL A 78 -19.36 -5.96 15.90
CA VAL A 78 -19.76 -4.75 15.17
C VAL A 78 -19.63 -4.97 13.66
N LYS A 79 -20.74 -4.73 12.95
CA LYS A 79 -20.83 -4.87 11.50
C LYS A 79 -20.53 -3.55 10.80
N GLY A 80 -20.00 -3.65 9.58
CA GLY A 80 -19.79 -2.48 8.71
C GLY A 80 -18.66 -1.54 9.15
N VAL A 81 -17.75 -1.98 10.03
CA VAL A 81 -16.59 -1.19 10.51
C VAL A 81 -15.78 -0.61 9.36
N GLY A 82 -15.35 -1.47 8.43
CA GLY A 82 -14.60 -1.03 7.26
C GLY A 82 -15.40 -0.05 6.37
N GLN A 83 -16.72 -0.24 6.29
CA GLN A 83 -17.58 0.60 5.43
C GLN A 83 -17.73 1.99 6.03
N LYS A 84 -17.83 2.09 7.37
CA LYS A 84 -17.90 3.37 8.09
C LYS A 84 -16.60 4.16 7.89
N ILE A 85 -15.44 3.52 8.03
CA ILE A 85 -14.13 4.14 7.81
C ILE A 85 -13.95 4.56 6.34
N ALA A 86 -14.25 3.67 5.38
CA ALA A 86 -14.12 4.00 3.97
C ALA A 86 -15.05 5.15 3.55
N LYS A 87 -16.29 5.19 4.04
CA LYS A 87 -17.20 6.32 3.81
C LYS A 87 -16.68 7.62 4.42
N TYR A 88 -16.08 7.56 5.61
CA TYR A 88 -15.46 8.72 6.22
C TYR A 88 -14.36 9.31 5.32
N TYR A 89 -13.52 8.46 4.72
CA TYR A 89 -12.54 8.93 3.74
C TYR A 89 -13.19 9.54 2.50
N MET A 90 -14.25 8.93 1.96
CA MET A 90 -14.92 9.47 0.78
C MET A 90 -15.55 10.85 1.05
N GLU A 91 -16.12 11.04 2.24
CA GLU A 91 -16.63 12.36 2.65
C GLU A 91 -15.50 13.38 2.86
N HIS A 92 -14.35 12.97 3.42
CA HIS A 92 -13.18 13.86 3.56
C HIS A 92 -12.67 14.37 2.19
N LEU A 93 -12.84 13.58 1.13
CA LEU A 93 -12.40 13.93 -0.22
C LEU A 93 -13.41 14.77 -1.00
N LYS A 94 -14.62 14.95 -0.48
CA LYS A 94 -15.69 15.68 -1.15
C LYS A 94 -15.27 17.13 -1.43
N GLY A 95 -15.46 17.57 -2.66
CA GLY A 95 -15.09 18.93 -3.09
C GLY A 95 -13.60 19.13 -3.37
N LYS A 96 -12.74 18.13 -3.09
CA LYS A 96 -11.34 18.15 -3.52
C LYS A 96 -11.23 17.69 -4.97
N ARG A 97 -10.25 18.22 -5.70
CA ARG A 97 -9.96 17.81 -7.09
C ARG A 97 -9.14 16.52 -7.09
N ILE A 98 -9.83 15.39 -6.89
CA ILE A 98 -9.25 14.05 -6.85
C ILE A 98 -9.43 13.36 -8.20
N GLU A 99 -8.36 12.76 -8.71
CA GLU A 99 -8.35 11.95 -9.92
C GLU A 99 -8.54 10.47 -9.61
N SER A 100 -7.94 9.96 -8.53
CA SER A 100 -8.12 8.57 -8.15
C SER A 100 -7.99 8.31 -6.65
N VAL A 101 -8.72 7.29 -6.20
CA VAL A 101 -8.55 6.64 -4.91
C VAL A 101 -8.31 5.16 -5.19
N ARG A 102 -7.20 4.61 -4.68
CA ARG A 102 -6.76 3.25 -4.99
C ARG A 102 -6.39 2.50 -3.72
N PHE A 103 -6.46 1.17 -3.78
CA PHE A 103 -5.94 0.27 -2.77
C PHE A 103 -5.62 -1.08 -3.42
N SER A 104 -4.87 -1.93 -2.71
CA SER A 104 -4.68 -3.33 -3.06
C SER A 104 -5.23 -4.23 -1.96
N THR A 105 -5.68 -5.42 -2.33
CA THR A 105 -6.11 -6.45 -1.37
C THR A 105 -5.81 -7.83 -1.92
N TYR A 106 -5.62 -8.81 -1.02
CA TYR A 106 -5.54 -10.22 -1.38
C TYR A 106 -6.79 -10.63 -2.20
N PHE A 107 -6.60 -11.38 -3.28
CA PHE A 107 -7.67 -11.74 -4.20
C PHE A 107 -8.78 -12.58 -3.53
N GLY A 108 -8.46 -13.30 -2.46
CA GLY A 108 -9.42 -14.07 -1.66
C GLY A 108 -10.12 -13.25 -0.56
N ASN A 109 -9.80 -11.96 -0.40
CA ASN A 109 -10.45 -11.11 0.60
C ASN A 109 -11.82 -10.61 0.11
N ILE A 110 -12.78 -11.52 0.02
CA ILE A 110 -14.13 -11.28 -0.51
C ILE A 110 -14.84 -10.15 0.25
N ALA A 111 -14.60 -10.03 1.56
CA ALA A 111 -15.18 -8.98 2.39
C ALA A 111 -14.70 -7.58 1.97
N SER A 112 -13.39 -7.40 1.80
CA SER A 112 -12.81 -6.14 1.33
C SER A 112 -13.24 -5.81 -0.11
N ILE A 113 -13.25 -6.80 -1.00
CA ILE A 113 -13.66 -6.63 -2.40
C ILE A 113 -15.11 -6.16 -2.48
N LYS A 114 -16.07 -6.91 -1.91
CA LYS A 114 -17.50 -6.57 -1.96
C LYS A 114 -17.82 -5.23 -1.29
N LEU A 115 -17.08 -4.88 -0.23
CA LEU A 115 -17.24 -3.60 0.45
C LEU A 115 -16.88 -2.43 -0.46
N ASN A 116 -15.74 -2.51 -1.15
CA ASN A 116 -15.25 -1.43 -1.99
C ASN A 116 -15.99 -1.37 -3.33
N GLU A 117 -16.40 -2.51 -3.91
CA GLU A 117 -17.28 -2.53 -5.09
C GLU A 117 -18.60 -1.79 -4.83
N LYS A 118 -19.19 -1.94 -3.63
CA LYS A 118 -20.37 -1.18 -3.20
C LYS A 118 -20.13 0.32 -3.06
N LEU A 119 -18.87 0.75 -2.95
CA LEU A 119 -18.46 2.16 -2.94
C LEU A 119 -18.06 2.65 -4.34
N GLY A 120 -18.22 1.82 -5.38
CA GLY A 120 -17.91 2.17 -6.77
C GLY A 120 -16.48 1.87 -7.22
N PHE A 121 -15.68 1.19 -6.40
CA PHE A 121 -14.35 0.74 -6.81
C PHE A 121 -14.47 -0.41 -7.82
N ASN A 122 -13.56 -0.43 -8.79
CA ASN A 122 -13.45 -1.49 -9.78
C ASN A 122 -12.04 -2.08 -9.77
N MET A 123 -11.90 -3.36 -10.09
CA MET A 123 -10.60 -4.00 -10.23
C MET A 123 -9.91 -3.52 -11.51
N ILE A 124 -8.78 -2.82 -11.38
CA ILE A 124 -8.02 -2.30 -12.52
C ILE A 124 -6.77 -3.14 -12.86
N LEU A 125 -6.22 -3.87 -11.88
CA LEU A 125 -4.95 -4.59 -11.99
C LEU A 125 -4.92 -5.79 -11.02
N LYS A 126 -4.29 -6.90 -11.46
CA LYS A 126 -3.96 -8.05 -10.61
C LYS A 126 -2.45 -8.26 -10.64
N LEU A 127 -1.84 -8.33 -9.47
CA LEU A 127 -0.40 -8.58 -9.29
C LEU A 127 -0.20 -9.87 -8.50
N SER A 128 0.90 -10.57 -8.78
CA SER A 128 1.33 -11.75 -8.04
C SER A 128 2.67 -11.47 -7.40
N LEU A 129 2.76 -11.65 -6.08
CA LEU A 129 4.02 -11.63 -5.33
C LEU A 129 4.49 -13.07 -5.12
N LYS A 130 5.78 -13.33 -5.33
CA LYS A 130 6.40 -14.64 -5.11
C LYS A 130 7.59 -14.48 -4.18
N GLU A 131 7.78 -15.46 -3.31
CA GLU A 131 8.88 -15.53 -2.37
C GLU A 131 9.53 -16.91 -2.45
N LEU A 132 10.85 -16.95 -2.22
CA LEU A 132 11.61 -18.17 -2.00
C LEU A 132 12.29 -18.07 -0.64
N GLU A 133 11.96 -18.98 0.28
CA GLU A 133 12.62 -19.05 1.58
C GLU A 133 14.04 -19.65 1.44
N ILE A 134 15.05 -18.84 1.70
CA ILE A 134 16.47 -19.19 1.49
C ILE A 134 17.01 -20.15 2.55
N SER A 135 16.44 -20.15 3.76
CA SER A 135 16.82 -21.07 4.85
C SER A 135 16.86 -22.55 4.41
N ASN A 136 16.03 -22.89 3.41
CA ASN A 136 15.86 -24.23 2.87
C ASN A 136 16.38 -24.39 1.41
N HIS A 137 17.04 -23.37 0.84
CA HIS A 137 17.50 -23.38 -0.55
C HIS A 137 18.96 -22.94 -0.68
N GLN A 138 19.76 -23.75 -1.38
CA GLN A 138 21.07 -23.31 -1.85
C GLN A 138 20.89 -22.35 -3.02
N ILE A 139 21.21 -21.07 -2.80
CA ILE A 139 21.33 -20.08 -3.87
C ILE A 139 22.55 -20.44 -4.70
N LYS A 140 22.35 -20.67 -6.00
CA LYS A 140 23.48 -20.81 -6.93
C LYS A 140 24.10 -19.43 -7.14
N PRO A 141 25.44 -19.30 -7.08
CA PRO A 141 26.09 -18.03 -7.37
C PRO A 141 25.75 -17.61 -8.80
N ILE A 142 25.35 -16.35 -8.94
CA ILE A 142 25.14 -15.70 -10.24
C ILE A 142 26.51 -15.18 -10.68
N ASN A 143 27.06 -15.74 -11.75
CA ASN A 143 28.36 -15.32 -12.32
C ASN A 143 28.22 -14.12 -13.29
N GLU A 144 27.11 -13.41 -13.23
CA GLU A 144 26.74 -12.38 -14.18
C GLU A 144 27.09 -10.99 -13.64
N ALA A 145 27.44 -10.07 -14.55
CA ALA A 145 27.76 -8.70 -14.17
C ALA A 145 26.46 -7.95 -13.79
N ILE A 146 26.31 -7.63 -12.51
CA ILE A 146 25.26 -6.74 -12.01
C ILE A 146 25.84 -5.34 -11.87
N SER A 147 25.23 -4.36 -12.54
CA SER A 147 25.54 -2.95 -12.35
C SER A 147 24.54 -2.30 -11.42
N THR A 148 24.99 -1.31 -10.65
CA THR A 148 24.15 -0.42 -9.85
C THR A 148 24.11 1.00 -10.43
N TYR A 149 24.65 1.19 -11.64
CA TYR A 149 24.67 2.46 -12.34
C TYR A 149 24.08 2.34 -13.74
N ILE A 150 23.12 3.21 -14.05
CA ILE A 150 22.55 3.46 -15.37
C ILE A 150 22.29 4.95 -15.49
N ASP A 151 22.49 5.49 -16.69
CA ASP A 151 22.06 6.83 -17.03
C ASP A 151 20.53 6.95 -16.95
N TYR A 152 20.01 8.10 -16.49
CA TYR A 152 18.57 8.25 -16.29
C TYR A 152 17.78 8.11 -17.59
N ASP A 153 18.26 8.69 -18.70
CA ASP A 153 17.54 8.65 -19.97
C ASP A 153 17.48 7.21 -20.52
N MET A 154 18.55 6.43 -20.30
CA MET A 154 18.58 5.01 -20.62
C MET A 154 17.58 4.21 -19.78
N LEU A 155 17.52 4.47 -18.46
CA LEU A 155 16.57 3.83 -17.56
C LEU A 155 15.13 4.18 -17.93
N ASP A 156 14.84 5.45 -18.19
CA ASP A 156 13.51 5.94 -18.52
C ASP A 156 12.98 5.30 -19.80
N LYS A 157 13.80 5.31 -20.86
CA LYS A 157 13.47 4.62 -22.11
C LYS A 157 13.21 3.13 -21.89
N TYR A 158 14.07 2.45 -21.13
CA TYR A 158 13.89 1.02 -20.86
C TYR A 158 12.58 0.72 -20.13
N ILE A 159 12.25 1.50 -19.09
CA ILE A 159 11.03 1.31 -18.30
C ILE A 159 9.78 1.60 -19.14
N LEU A 160 9.79 2.67 -19.94
CA LEU A 160 8.69 3.04 -20.84
C LEU A 160 8.38 1.95 -21.87
N ASP A 161 9.42 1.31 -22.41
CA ASP A 161 9.29 0.24 -23.41
C ASP A 161 9.09 -1.15 -22.77
N SER A 162 9.10 -1.25 -21.43
CA SER A 162 9.08 -2.54 -20.74
C SER A 162 7.74 -3.25 -20.84
N SER A 163 7.79 -4.58 -21.05
CA SER A 163 6.60 -5.45 -20.98
C SER A 163 5.93 -5.42 -19.60
N TYR A 164 6.71 -5.17 -18.54
CA TYR A 164 6.19 -4.96 -17.19
C TYR A 164 5.26 -3.75 -17.12
N LEU A 165 5.70 -2.57 -17.57
CA LEU A 165 4.90 -1.35 -17.46
C LEU A 165 3.63 -1.43 -18.31
N ILE A 166 3.73 -2.02 -19.50
CA ILE A 166 2.57 -2.31 -20.36
C ILE A 166 1.60 -3.27 -19.64
N GLY A 167 2.11 -4.40 -19.15
CA GLY A 167 1.31 -5.43 -18.47
C GLY A 167 0.70 -4.96 -17.15
N SER A 168 1.37 -4.05 -16.45
CA SER A 168 0.87 -3.42 -15.22
C SER A 168 -0.08 -2.27 -15.48
N LYS A 169 -0.34 -1.90 -16.74
CA LYS A 169 -1.16 -0.74 -17.14
C LYS A 169 -0.62 0.59 -16.60
N ASN A 170 0.69 0.80 -16.75
CA ASN A 170 1.42 1.98 -16.29
C ASN A 170 1.45 2.13 -14.76
N PHE A 171 1.48 1.01 -14.03
CA PHE A 171 1.65 1.01 -12.58
C PHE A 171 2.99 0.40 -12.15
N ILE A 172 3.59 0.96 -11.12
CA ILE A 172 4.84 0.48 -10.52
C ILE A 172 4.63 0.29 -9.02
N GLY A 173 5.08 -0.84 -8.50
CA GLY A 173 5.07 -1.12 -7.05
C GLY A 173 6.24 -0.46 -6.33
N ARG A 174 5.97 0.17 -5.17
CA ARG A 174 6.98 0.58 -4.18
C ARG A 174 6.55 0.03 -2.83
N GLY A 175 7.21 -1.04 -2.38
CA GLY A 175 6.73 -1.83 -1.23
C GLY A 175 5.31 -2.37 -1.49
N TRP A 176 4.37 -2.08 -0.59
CA TRP A 176 2.96 -2.49 -0.71
C TRP A 176 2.06 -1.48 -1.45
N VAL A 177 2.61 -0.35 -1.89
CA VAL A 177 1.86 0.71 -2.60
C VAL A 177 2.06 0.55 -4.10
N VAL A 178 0.97 0.70 -4.86
CA VAL A 178 1.00 0.63 -6.33
C VAL A 178 0.77 2.04 -6.89
N HIS A 179 1.84 2.64 -7.39
CA HIS A 179 1.87 3.99 -7.93
C HIS A 179 1.58 3.98 -9.43
N GLN A 180 0.89 5.01 -9.91
CA GLN A 180 0.90 5.29 -11.34
C GLN A 180 2.30 5.76 -11.72
N TYR A 181 2.84 5.24 -12.82
CA TYR A 181 4.13 5.67 -13.33
C TYR A 181 4.14 7.17 -13.63
N SER A 182 5.27 7.81 -13.32
CA SER A 182 5.60 9.17 -13.71
C SER A 182 7.12 9.31 -13.73
N SER A 183 7.64 10.24 -14.53
CA SER A 183 9.08 10.52 -14.59
C SER A 183 9.64 10.89 -13.21
N LYS A 184 8.88 11.66 -12.42
CA LYS A 184 9.24 11.99 -11.02
C LYS A 184 9.41 10.75 -10.14
N LEU A 185 8.49 9.78 -10.24
CA LEU A 185 8.61 8.53 -9.48
C LEU A 185 9.88 7.77 -9.89
N LEU A 186 10.21 7.75 -11.19
CA LEU A 186 11.42 7.10 -11.66
C LEU A 186 12.69 7.84 -11.22
N GLU A 187 12.69 9.17 -11.20
CA GLU A 187 13.79 9.99 -10.67
C GLU A 187 14.04 9.69 -9.19
N GLU A 188 12.99 9.50 -8.39
CA GLU A 188 13.11 9.09 -6.98
C GLU A 188 13.81 7.73 -6.88
N PHE A 189 13.34 6.71 -7.63
CA PHE A 189 14.00 5.40 -7.65
C PHE A 189 15.47 5.48 -8.10
N HIS A 190 15.77 6.32 -9.09
CA HIS A 190 17.12 6.50 -9.62
C HIS A 190 18.05 7.17 -8.60
N SER A 191 17.62 8.30 -8.04
CA SER A 191 18.41 9.07 -7.07
C SER A 191 18.67 8.30 -5.76
N GLU A 192 17.70 7.49 -5.32
CA GLU A 192 17.84 6.62 -4.14
C GLU A 192 18.60 5.31 -4.45
N LYS A 193 19.01 5.09 -5.70
CA LYS A 193 19.65 3.84 -6.17
C LYS A 193 18.83 2.59 -5.85
N GLN A 194 17.50 2.70 -5.94
CA GLN A 194 16.54 1.61 -5.72
C GLN A 194 16.32 0.80 -7.01
N TYR A 195 17.41 0.41 -7.67
CA TYR A 195 17.39 -0.40 -8.88
C TYR A 195 18.67 -1.24 -8.97
N ALA A 196 18.59 -2.33 -9.73
CA ALA A 196 19.75 -3.12 -10.13
C ALA A 196 19.61 -3.42 -11.63
N ILE A 197 20.73 -3.43 -12.33
CA ILE A 197 20.75 -3.67 -13.77
C ILE A 197 21.39 -5.02 -13.99
N TYR A 198 20.61 -5.87 -14.66
CA TYR A 198 21.06 -7.14 -15.18
C TYR A 198 21.06 -7.04 -16.70
N SER A 199 22.17 -7.42 -17.33
CA SER A 199 22.30 -7.47 -18.78
C SER A 199 22.45 -8.92 -19.21
N GLU A 200 21.40 -9.44 -19.87
CA GLU A 200 21.49 -10.68 -20.65
C GLU A 200 22.31 -10.37 -21.90
N ASN A 201 23.64 -10.26 -21.76
CA ASN A 201 24.69 -10.38 -22.79
C ASN A 201 25.98 -9.69 -22.32
N GLY A 202 26.90 -10.52 -21.81
CA GLY A 202 28.33 -10.48 -22.14
C GLY A 202 28.67 -11.78 -22.85
#